data_AF-A0A959LKT8-F1
#
_entry.id   AF-A0A959LKT8-F1
#
_cell.length_a   1.000
_cell.length_b   1.000
_cell.length_c   1.000
_cell.angle_alpha   90.00
_cell.angle_beta   90.00
_cell.angle_gamma   90.00
#
_symmetry.space_group_name_H-M   'P 1'
#
loop_
_entity.id
_entity.type
_entity.pdbx_description
1 polymer ?
#
loop_
_entity_poly.entity_id
_entity_poly.type
_entity_poly.pdbx_seq_one_letter_code
_entity_poly.pdbx_strand_id
1 'polypeptide(L)'
;GYKRSIPKQLKQLYTAAGAVRDLQLHHKTVSAYFLQYNTLPAHYLQHIQDEIKEAIIIYNNIYKQVSFSRIYKLSFVDMPRKLKRKELIVWHRQHITAVKNISTRRITDEAIHEIRKLLKDLVYTSSYISSGNDHAALALLLGDYMDSCVLLTFLNRYEHYAPPDEKVMLEHIMQNLEAGKEEQREKLLQVITDYN
;
A
#
# COMPACT_ATOMS: atom_id res chain seq x y z
N GLY A 1 -1.34 -17.91 -23.53
CA GLY A 1 -2.52 -17.91 -22.65
C GLY A 1 -2.99 -16.49 -22.46
N TYR A 2 -4.30 -16.22 -22.58
CA TYR A 2 -4.85 -14.88 -22.37
C TYR A 2 -4.58 -14.42 -20.92
N LYS A 3 -3.94 -13.25 -20.77
CA LYS A 3 -3.79 -12.59 -19.46
C LYS A 3 -5.17 -12.14 -19.02
N ARG A 4 -5.81 -12.89 -18.10
CA ARG A 4 -7.09 -12.48 -17.53
C ARG A 4 -6.88 -11.22 -16.72
N SER A 5 -7.54 -10.15 -17.11
CA SER A 5 -7.54 -8.90 -16.35
C SER A 5 -8.64 -8.96 -15.29
N ILE A 6 -8.35 -8.38 -14.13
CA ILE A 6 -9.37 -8.12 -13.11
C ILE A 6 -10.46 -7.24 -13.75
N PRO A 7 -11.76 -7.57 -13.59
CA PRO A 7 -12.84 -6.76 -14.14
C PRO A 7 -12.73 -5.28 -13.76
N LYS A 8 -12.97 -4.39 -14.72
CA LYS A 8 -12.81 -2.93 -14.54
C LYS A 8 -13.56 -2.40 -13.31
N GLN A 9 -14.77 -2.88 -13.09
CA GLN A 9 -15.60 -2.49 -11.94
C GLN A 9 -14.97 -2.86 -10.59
N LEU A 10 -14.36 -4.05 -10.49
CA LEU A 10 -13.66 -4.47 -9.28
C LEU A 10 -12.38 -3.66 -9.06
N LYS A 11 -11.66 -3.32 -10.15
CA LYS A 11 -10.51 -2.42 -10.08
C LYS A 11 -10.91 -1.03 -9.60
N GLN A 12 -11.99 -0.46 -10.12
CA GLN A 12 -12.52 0.84 -9.70
C GLN A 12 -12.93 0.84 -8.23
N LEU A 13 -13.64 -0.21 -7.78
CA LEU A 13 -14.03 -0.36 -6.38
C LEU A 13 -12.81 -0.46 -5.47
N TYR A 14 -11.81 -1.26 -5.85
CA TYR A 14 -10.56 -1.40 -5.10
C TYR A 14 -9.81 -0.07 -5.01
N THR A 15 -9.69 0.67 -6.12
CA THR A 15 -9.07 2.00 -6.13
C THR A 15 -9.80 2.99 -5.23
N ALA A 16 -11.14 3.02 -5.27
CA ALA A 16 -11.93 3.92 -4.42
C ALA A 16 -11.79 3.57 -2.94
N ALA A 17 -11.79 2.28 -2.59
CA ALA A 17 -11.52 1.83 -1.22
C ALA A 17 -10.11 2.21 -0.76
N GLY A 18 -9.12 2.10 -1.66
CA GLY A 18 -7.74 2.54 -1.41
C GLY A 18 -7.66 4.02 -1.05
N ALA A 19 -8.31 4.89 -1.83
CA ALA A 19 -8.34 6.33 -1.53
C ALA A 19 -8.93 6.65 -0.14
N VAL A 20 -10.01 5.98 0.24
CA VAL A 20 -10.60 6.14 1.59
C VAL A 20 -9.61 5.70 2.68
N ARG A 21 -9.00 4.50 2.52
CA ARG A 21 -8.02 3.97 3.47
C ARG A 21 -6.83 4.92 3.64
N ASP A 22 -6.30 5.41 2.52
CA ASP A 22 -5.12 6.25 2.47
C ASP A 22 -5.36 7.59 3.21
N LEU A 23 -6.52 8.24 2.98
CA LEU A 23 -6.92 9.44 3.71
C LEU A 23 -7.17 9.17 5.21
N GLN A 24 -7.81 8.05 5.57
CA GLN A 24 -8.04 7.68 6.97
C GLN A 24 -6.74 7.41 7.71
N LEU A 25 -5.79 6.73 7.07
CA LEU A 25 -4.47 6.48 7.63
C LEU A 25 -3.72 7.80 7.83
N HIS A 26 -3.78 8.69 6.84
CA HIS A 26 -3.18 10.01 6.92
C HIS A 26 -3.73 10.85 8.08
N HIS A 27 -5.05 10.98 8.18
CA HIS A 27 -5.72 11.65 9.29
C HIS A 27 -5.29 11.07 10.64
N LYS A 28 -5.31 9.74 10.78
CA LYS A 28 -4.92 9.05 12.01
C LYS A 28 -3.48 9.35 12.40
N THR A 29 -2.55 9.30 11.44
CA THR A 29 -1.12 9.51 11.70
C THR A 29 -0.83 10.93 12.13
N VAL A 30 -1.35 11.93 11.40
CA VAL A 30 -1.16 13.35 11.74
C VAL A 30 -1.78 13.66 13.11
N SER A 31 -3.00 13.18 13.36
CA SER A 31 -3.65 13.36 14.65
C SER A 31 -2.86 12.73 15.80
N ALA A 32 -2.39 11.48 15.64
CA ALA A 32 -1.60 10.81 16.67
C ALA A 32 -0.27 11.51 16.95
N TYR A 33 0.40 12.03 15.91
CA TYR A 33 1.65 12.76 16.05
C TYR A 33 1.48 14.04 16.87
N PHE A 34 0.40 14.81 16.69
CA PHE A 34 0.23 16.06 17.43
C PHE A 34 -0.43 15.86 18.80
N LEU A 35 -1.20 14.79 18.99
CA LEU A 35 -1.80 14.44 20.28
C LEU A 35 -0.76 14.29 21.39
N GLN A 36 0.44 13.77 21.07
CA GLN A 36 1.53 13.64 22.04
C GLN A 36 2.09 14.99 22.53
N TYR A 37 1.83 16.08 21.79
CA TYR A 37 2.25 17.45 22.10
C TYR A 37 1.10 18.32 22.64
N ASN A 38 -0.10 17.74 22.88
CA ASN A 38 -1.31 18.46 23.30
C ASN A 38 -1.69 19.63 22.36
N THR A 39 -1.35 19.54 21.08
CA THR A 39 -1.74 20.47 20.02
C THR A 39 -2.38 19.70 18.87
N LEU A 40 -3.16 20.34 18.00
CA LEU A 40 -3.72 19.72 16.80
C LEU A 40 -3.86 20.76 15.68
N PRO A 41 -3.48 20.45 14.43
CA PRO A 41 -3.79 21.31 13.29
C PRO A 41 -5.25 21.08 12.88
N ALA A 42 -6.17 21.76 13.57
CA ALA A 42 -7.60 21.50 13.50
C ALA A 42 -8.19 21.77 12.11
N HIS A 43 -7.77 22.85 11.44
CA HIS A 43 -8.27 23.19 10.10
C HIS A 43 -7.80 22.16 9.07
N TYR A 44 -6.52 21.78 9.14
CA TYR A 44 -5.95 20.74 8.30
C TYR A 44 -6.66 19.39 8.47
N LEU A 45 -6.85 18.94 9.72
CA LEU A 45 -7.53 17.67 10.00
C LEU A 45 -8.99 17.71 9.57
N GLN A 46 -9.67 18.84 9.75
CA GLN A 46 -11.04 19.03 9.29
C GLN A 46 -11.13 18.93 7.76
N HIS A 47 -10.18 19.53 7.03
CA HIS A 47 -10.13 19.43 5.57
C HIS A 47 -9.98 17.97 5.11
N ILE A 48 -9.05 17.20 5.71
CA ILE A 48 -8.90 15.77 5.41
C ILE A 48 -10.17 15.00 5.75
N GLN A 49 -10.82 15.31 6.87
CA GLN A 49 -12.05 14.66 7.29
C GLN A 49 -13.19 14.88 6.30
N ASP A 50 -13.26 16.04 5.67
CA ASP A 50 -14.25 16.32 4.62
C ASP A 50 -13.93 15.58 3.32
N GLU A 51 -12.66 15.50 2.92
CA GLU A 51 -12.26 14.65 1.78
C GLU A 51 -12.54 13.15 2.02
N ILE A 52 -12.38 12.65 3.24
CA ILE A 52 -12.77 11.28 3.60
C ILE A 52 -14.26 11.06 3.33
N LYS A 53 -15.13 12.01 3.69
CA LYS A 53 -16.58 11.91 3.44
C LYS A 53 -16.87 11.86 1.94
N GLU A 54 -16.21 12.71 1.16
CA GLU A 54 -16.36 12.72 -0.31
C GLU A 54 -15.89 11.40 -0.94
N ALA A 55 -14.73 10.90 -0.52
CA ALA A 55 -14.19 9.62 -0.98
C ALA A 55 -15.13 8.45 -0.65
N ILE A 56 -15.77 8.45 0.53
CA ILE A 56 -16.78 7.46 0.92
C ILE A 56 -18.02 7.54 0.02
N ILE A 57 -18.49 8.74 -0.33
CA ILE A 57 -19.61 8.93 -1.26
C ILE A 57 -19.27 8.33 -2.63
N ILE A 58 -18.07 8.61 -3.15
CA ILE A 58 -17.57 8.06 -4.43
C ILE A 58 -17.50 6.53 -4.35
N TYR A 59 -16.92 5.98 -3.29
CA TYR A 59 -16.84 4.54 -3.05
C TYR A 59 -18.23 3.89 -3.07
N ASN A 60 -19.19 4.46 -2.34
CA ASN A 60 -20.55 3.94 -2.25
C ASN A 60 -21.28 3.98 -3.61
N ASN A 61 -21.05 5.02 -4.40
CA ASN A 61 -21.62 5.12 -5.75
C ASN A 61 -21.06 4.05 -6.68
N ILE A 62 -19.75 3.78 -6.62
CA ILE A 62 -19.12 2.69 -7.38
C ILE A 62 -19.64 1.34 -6.89
N TYR A 63 -19.68 1.12 -5.58
CA TYR A 63 -20.14 -0.14 -4.97
C TYR A 63 -21.54 -0.53 -5.44
N LYS A 64 -22.48 0.42 -5.48
CA LYS A 64 -23.86 0.21 -5.97
C LYS A 64 -23.92 -0.24 -7.44
N GLN A 65 -22.92 0.11 -8.25
CA GLN A 65 -22.85 -0.25 -9.67
C GLN A 65 -22.17 -1.61 -9.91
N VAL A 66 -21.54 -2.20 -8.89
CA VAL A 66 -20.80 -3.45 -9.03
C VAL A 66 -21.75 -4.64 -8.99
N SER A 67 -21.82 -5.39 -10.09
CA SER A 67 -22.54 -6.66 -10.13
C SER A 67 -21.59 -7.81 -9.72
N PHE A 68 -21.52 -8.08 -8.41
CA PHE A 68 -20.66 -9.16 -7.89
C PHE A 68 -21.04 -10.54 -8.44
N SER A 69 -22.34 -10.80 -8.67
CA SER A 69 -22.81 -12.05 -9.26
C SER A 69 -22.33 -12.23 -10.70
N ARG A 70 -22.32 -11.16 -11.51
CA ARG A 70 -21.77 -11.17 -12.87
C ARG A 70 -20.26 -11.35 -12.85
N ILE A 71 -19.56 -10.63 -11.98
CA ILE A 71 -18.11 -10.77 -11.81
C ILE A 71 -17.76 -12.21 -11.42
N TYR A 72 -18.45 -12.78 -10.44
CA TYR A 72 -18.27 -14.17 -10.03
C TYR A 72 -18.46 -15.12 -11.22
N LYS A 73 -19.57 -15.03 -11.95
CA LYS A 73 -19.79 -15.89 -13.13
C LYS A 73 -18.65 -15.77 -14.14
N LEU A 74 -18.26 -14.55 -14.52
CA LEU A 74 -17.22 -14.34 -15.54
C LEU A 74 -15.82 -14.74 -15.07
N SER A 75 -15.50 -14.57 -13.78
CA SER A 75 -14.18 -14.91 -13.25
C SER A 75 -13.98 -16.41 -13.01
N PHE A 76 -15.06 -17.15 -12.76
CA PHE A 76 -14.99 -18.57 -12.39
C PHE A 76 -15.29 -19.56 -13.53
N VAL A 77 -15.98 -19.16 -14.61
CA VAL A 77 -16.40 -20.07 -15.71
C VAL A 77 -15.21 -20.86 -16.30
N ASP A 78 -14.05 -20.22 -16.43
CA ASP A 78 -12.85 -20.86 -16.98
C ASP A 78 -11.74 -21.07 -15.93
N MET A 79 -12.04 -20.94 -14.64
CA MET A 79 -11.02 -21.16 -13.60
C MET A 79 -10.78 -22.67 -13.45
N PRO A 80 -9.51 -23.13 -13.47
CA PRO A 80 -9.23 -24.55 -13.26
C PRO A 80 -9.79 -25.01 -11.91
N ARG A 81 -10.54 -26.12 -11.91
CA ARG A 81 -11.17 -26.67 -10.69
C ARG A 81 -10.17 -27.05 -9.59
N LYS A 82 -8.91 -27.27 -9.96
CA LYS A 82 -7.82 -27.58 -9.03
C LYS A 82 -6.58 -26.78 -9.44
N LEU A 83 -6.02 -26.06 -8.48
CA LEU A 83 -4.69 -25.48 -8.60
C LEU A 83 -3.66 -26.60 -8.38
N LYS A 84 -2.75 -26.83 -9.33
CA LYS A 84 -1.71 -27.85 -9.13
C LYS A 84 -0.61 -27.28 -8.26
N ARG A 85 -0.29 -27.94 -7.14
CA ARG A 85 0.79 -27.51 -6.24
C ARG A 85 2.12 -27.26 -6.96
N LYS A 86 2.45 -28.07 -7.98
CA LYS A 86 3.65 -27.88 -8.82
C LYS A 86 3.66 -26.52 -9.55
N GLU A 87 2.53 -26.09 -10.10
CA GLU A 87 2.40 -24.79 -10.79
C GLU A 87 2.60 -23.64 -9.80
N LEU A 88 2.04 -23.78 -8.60
CA LEU A 88 2.20 -22.78 -7.54
C LEU A 88 3.65 -22.67 -7.04
N ILE A 89 4.36 -23.80 -6.88
CA ILE A 89 5.79 -23.81 -6.53
C ILE A 89 6.63 -23.11 -7.61
N VAL A 90 6.37 -23.38 -8.89
CA VAL A 90 7.06 -22.71 -10.01
C VAL A 90 6.80 -21.20 -9.96
N TRP A 91 5.55 -20.80 -9.76
CA TRP A 91 5.15 -19.40 -9.65
C TRP A 91 5.83 -18.70 -8.46
N HIS A 92 5.94 -19.36 -7.29
CA HIS A 92 6.67 -18.84 -6.13
C HIS A 92 8.16 -18.63 -6.44
N ARG A 93 8.80 -19.61 -7.09
CA ARG A 93 10.21 -19.48 -7.50
C ARG A 93 10.41 -18.30 -8.44
N GLN A 94 9.51 -18.10 -9.40
CA GLN A 94 9.55 -16.96 -10.31
C GLN A 94 9.46 -15.61 -9.58
N HIS A 95 8.61 -15.52 -8.55
CA HIS A 95 8.48 -14.30 -7.73
C HIS A 95 9.74 -14.06 -6.90
N ILE A 96 10.32 -15.09 -6.29
CA ILE A 96 11.59 -14.97 -5.56
C ILE A 96 12.72 -14.54 -6.51
N THR A 97 12.82 -15.15 -7.69
CA THR A 97 13.80 -14.75 -8.71
C THR A 97 13.58 -13.31 -9.17
N ALA A 98 12.33 -12.88 -9.35
CA ALA A 98 12.03 -11.49 -9.70
C ALA A 98 12.46 -10.52 -8.60
N VAL A 99 12.20 -10.84 -7.32
CA VAL A 99 12.69 -10.04 -6.19
C VAL A 99 14.22 -9.93 -6.26
N LYS A 100 14.95 -11.05 -6.35
CA LYS A 100 16.41 -11.04 -6.45
C LYS A 100 16.92 -10.20 -7.63
N ASN A 101 16.29 -10.31 -8.80
CA ASN A 101 16.66 -9.56 -9.99
C ASN A 101 16.42 -8.05 -9.86
N ILE A 102 15.40 -7.63 -9.11
CA ILE A 102 15.18 -6.21 -8.82
C ILE A 102 16.22 -5.76 -7.80
N SER A 103 16.52 -6.61 -6.80
CA SER A 103 17.47 -6.32 -5.74
C SER A 103 18.93 -6.14 -6.20
N THR A 104 19.31 -6.68 -7.37
CA THR A 104 20.67 -6.47 -7.95
C THR A 104 20.84 -5.15 -8.67
N ARG A 105 19.77 -4.36 -8.84
CA ARG A 105 19.80 -3.04 -9.49
C ARG A 105 19.83 -1.94 -8.42
N ARG A 106 20.02 -0.69 -8.85
CA ARG A 106 19.84 0.47 -7.97
C ARG A 106 18.41 0.45 -7.39
N ILE A 107 18.30 0.36 -6.06
CA ILE A 107 17.02 0.32 -5.36
C ILE A 107 16.42 1.74 -5.27
N THR A 108 15.45 2.04 -6.13
CA THR A 108 14.62 3.24 -6.05
C THR A 108 13.31 2.96 -5.30
N ASP A 109 12.52 3.99 -5.00
CA ASP A 109 11.20 3.83 -4.36
C ASP A 109 10.25 2.97 -5.20
N GLU A 110 10.34 3.06 -6.53
CA GLU A 110 9.60 2.20 -7.45
C GLU A 110 10.05 0.74 -7.34
N ALA A 111 11.36 0.49 -7.26
CA ALA A 111 11.90 -0.85 -7.07
C ALA A 111 11.45 -1.46 -5.73
N ILE A 112 11.48 -0.67 -4.65
CA ILE A 112 10.96 -1.06 -3.33
C ILE A 112 9.47 -1.42 -3.42
N HIS A 113 8.69 -0.59 -4.13
CA HIS A 113 7.27 -0.84 -4.34
C HIS A 113 6.99 -2.12 -5.14
N GLU A 114 7.79 -2.42 -6.16
CA GLU A 114 7.71 -3.66 -6.93
C GLU A 114 8.07 -4.89 -6.09
N ILE A 115 9.16 -4.83 -5.31
CA ILE A 115 9.53 -5.90 -4.37
C ILE A 115 8.40 -6.15 -3.37
N ARG A 116 7.80 -5.09 -2.79
CA ARG A 116 6.65 -5.19 -1.86
C ARG A 116 5.49 -5.96 -2.49
N LYS A 117 5.15 -5.68 -3.75
CA LYS A 117 4.06 -6.37 -4.46
C LYS A 117 4.36 -7.87 -4.58
N LEU A 118 5.54 -8.23 -5.05
CA LEU A 118 5.94 -9.62 -5.22
C LEU A 118 5.93 -10.39 -3.89
N LEU A 119 6.47 -9.78 -2.82
CA LEU A 119 6.49 -10.40 -1.49
C LEU A 119 5.10 -10.53 -0.89
N LYS A 120 4.21 -9.54 -1.07
CA LYS A 120 2.80 -9.66 -0.65
C LYS A 120 2.10 -10.83 -1.34
N ASP A 121 2.33 -11.00 -2.64
CA ASP A 121 1.73 -12.11 -3.36
C ASP A 121 2.25 -13.46 -2.83
N LEU A 122 3.55 -13.57 -2.53
CA LEU A 122 4.14 -14.75 -1.87
C LEU A 122 3.55 -15.02 -0.48
N VAL A 123 3.33 -13.99 0.33
CA VAL A 123 2.72 -14.11 1.66
C VAL A 123 1.28 -14.65 1.55
N TYR A 124 0.48 -14.10 0.63
CA TYR A 124 -0.90 -14.56 0.44
C TYR A 124 -1.01 -16.00 -0.03
N THR A 125 -0.02 -16.49 -0.78
CA THR A 125 -0.02 -17.85 -1.32
C THR A 125 0.77 -18.87 -0.49
N SER A 126 1.53 -18.43 0.51
CA SER A 126 2.39 -19.27 1.37
C SER A 126 1.65 -20.43 2.05
N SER A 127 0.41 -20.18 2.51
CA SER A 127 -0.45 -21.17 3.17
C SER A 127 -0.75 -22.40 2.30
N TYR A 128 -0.68 -22.26 0.97
CA TYR A 128 -0.98 -23.33 0.03
C TYR A 128 0.26 -24.19 -0.34
N ILE A 129 1.47 -23.77 0.02
CA ILE A 129 2.72 -24.47 -0.36
C ILE A 129 3.57 -24.97 0.81
N SER A 130 3.20 -24.66 2.06
CA SER A 130 3.95 -25.08 3.27
C SER A 130 5.43 -24.69 3.22
N SER A 131 5.77 -23.52 2.66
CA SER A 131 7.15 -23.04 2.58
C SER A 131 7.53 -22.27 3.83
N GLY A 132 8.59 -22.70 4.52
CA GLY A 132 9.13 -22.09 5.74
C GLY A 132 9.91 -20.79 5.56
N ASN A 133 9.68 -20.05 4.47
CA ASN A 133 10.30 -18.73 4.28
C ASN A 133 9.34 -17.66 4.80
N ASP A 134 9.72 -17.01 5.89
CA ASP A 134 8.96 -15.91 6.48
C ASP A 134 9.17 -14.62 5.67
N HIS A 135 8.47 -14.54 4.53
CA HIS A 135 8.39 -13.32 3.73
C HIS A 135 7.59 -12.22 4.43
N ALA A 136 6.89 -12.52 5.53
CA ALA A 136 5.97 -11.59 6.16
C ALA A 136 6.71 -10.44 6.85
N ALA A 137 7.84 -10.73 7.50
CA ALA A 137 8.66 -9.70 8.14
C ALA A 137 9.15 -8.64 7.15
N LEU A 138 9.73 -9.07 6.02
CA LEU A 138 10.19 -8.15 4.97
C LEU A 138 9.02 -7.42 4.29
N ALA A 139 7.91 -8.12 4.03
CA ALA A 139 6.71 -7.50 3.46
C ALA A 139 6.09 -6.44 4.40
N LEU A 140 6.22 -6.62 5.71
CA LEU A 140 5.77 -5.66 6.72
C LEU A 140 6.66 -4.41 6.73
N LEU A 141 8.00 -4.57 6.79
CA LEU A 141 8.94 -3.45 6.73
C LEU A 141 8.77 -2.61 5.46
N LEU A 142 8.62 -3.27 4.31
CA LEU A 142 8.31 -2.61 3.04
C LEU A 142 6.92 -1.95 3.06
N GLY A 143 6.01 -2.50 3.85
CA GLY A 143 4.72 -1.94 4.16
C GLY A 143 4.84 -0.57 4.81
N ASP A 144 5.55 -0.52 5.93
CA ASP A 144 5.71 0.68 6.74
C ASP A 144 6.41 1.79 5.95
N TYR A 145 7.47 1.46 5.21
CA TYR A 145 8.16 2.42 4.34
C TYR A 145 7.25 3.04 3.27
N MET A 146 6.46 2.21 2.59
CA MET A 146 5.54 2.73 1.57
C MET A 146 4.42 3.57 2.18
N ASP A 147 3.98 3.24 3.38
CA ASP A 147 2.98 4.04 4.09
C ASP A 147 3.59 5.40 4.47
N SER A 148 4.87 5.48 4.89
CA SER A 148 5.62 6.75 5.06
C SER A 148 5.69 7.57 3.77
N CYS A 149 5.97 6.94 2.62
CA CYS A 149 5.97 7.63 1.31
C CYS A 149 4.61 8.24 0.97
N VAL A 150 3.52 7.51 1.25
CA VAL A 150 2.14 7.97 1.01
C VAL A 150 1.80 9.14 1.92
N LEU A 151 2.17 9.06 3.21
CA LEU A 151 1.96 10.14 4.18
C LEU A 151 2.67 11.43 3.77
N LEU A 152 3.95 11.35 3.36
CA LEU A 152 4.69 12.51 2.86
C LEU A 152 4.07 13.09 1.58
N THR A 153 3.55 12.24 0.70
CA THR A 153 2.83 12.69 -0.50
C THR A 153 1.58 13.49 -0.13
N PHE A 154 0.82 13.05 0.88
CA PHE A 154 -0.36 13.77 1.34
C PHE A 154 -0.03 15.06 2.08
N LEU A 155 1.02 15.08 2.92
CA LEU A 155 1.46 16.31 3.58
C LEU A 155 1.79 17.39 2.54
N ASN A 156 2.66 17.08 1.59
CA ASN A 156 3.01 17.98 0.48
C ASN A 156 1.79 18.42 -0.33
N ARG A 157 0.83 17.53 -0.53
CA ARG A 157 -0.39 17.84 -1.29
C ARG A 157 -1.33 18.78 -0.55
N TYR A 158 -1.40 18.72 0.77
CA TYR A 158 -2.44 19.43 1.53
C TYR A 158 -1.92 20.59 2.38
N GLU A 159 -0.61 20.74 2.53
CA GLU A 159 0.01 21.79 3.32
C GLU A 159 -0.48 23.20 2.92
N HIS A 160 -0.72 23.44 1.63
CA HIS A 160 -1.17 24.76 1.17
C HIS A 160 -2.57 25.15 1.62
N TYR A 161 -3.40 24.19 2.06
CA TYR A 161 -4.73 24.45 2.64
C TYR A 161 -4.67 24.81 4.13
N ALA A 162 -3.55 24.62 4.80
CA ALA A 162 -3.40 24.94 6.21
C ALA A 162 -3.19 26.45 6.43
N PRO A 163 -3.70 27.04 7.52
CA PRO A 163 -3.35 28.40 7.93
C PRO A 163 -1.86 28.49 8.35
N PRO A 164 -1.25 29.69 8.36
CA PRO A 164 0.19 29.86 8.55
C PRO A 164 0.75 29.24 9.85
N ASP A 165 -0.01 29.27 10.94
CA ASP A 165 0.33 28.66 12.21
C ASP A 165 0.37 27.13 12.13
N GLU A 166 -0.62 26.52 11.46
CA GLU A 166 -0.64 25.07 11.22
C GLU A 166 0.43 24.65 10.21
N LYS A 167 0.80 25.49 9.22
CA LYS A 167 1.89 25.17 8.29
C LYS A 167 3.21 24.93 9.00
N VAL A 168 3.57 25.81 9.95
CA VAL A 168 4.78 25.61 10.76
C VAL A 168 4.69 24.28 11.52
N MET A 169 3.52 23.91 12.07
CA MET A 169 3.35 22.60 12.69
C MET A 169 3.58 21.46 11.68
N LEU A 170 2.97 21.56 10.50
CA LEU A 170 3.05 20.55 9.45
C LEU A 170 4.48 20.36 8.91
N GLU A 171 5.27 21.44 8.81
CA GLU A 171 6.69 21.38 8.44
C GLU A 171 7.49 20.49 9.41
N HIS A 172 7.19 20.56 10.72
CA HIS A 172 7.90 19.74 11.71
C HIS A 172 7.59 18.25 11.58
N ILE A 173 6.33 17.87 11.36
CA ILE A 173 5.98 16.46 11.12
C ILE A 173 6.55 15.97 9.78
N MET A 174 6.59 16.82 8.74
CA MET A 174 7.21 16.48 7.47
C MET A 174 8.69 16.13 7.65
N GLN A 175 9.46 16.99 8.32
CA GLN A 175 10.88 16.73 8.60
C GLN A 175 11.09 15.43 9.39
N ASN A 176 10.27 15.18 10.41
CA ASN A 176 10.37 13.95 11.21
C ASN A 176 10.01 12.69 10.40
N LEU A 177 9.00 12.77 9.53
CA LEU A 177 8.63 11.66 8.66
C LEU A 177 9.66 11.42 7.55
N GLU A 178 10.30 12.46 7.02
CA GLU A 178 11.41 12.34 6.06
C GLU A 178 12.62 11.64 6.69
N ALA A 179 13.02 12.07 7.89
CA ALA A 179 14.10 11.43 8.64
C ALA A 179 13.78 9.96 8.94
N GLY A 180 12.56 9.67 9.42
CA GLY A 180 12.10 8.30 9.66
C GLY A 180 12.02 7.46 8.38
N LYS A 181 11.60 8.04 7.25
CA LYS A 181 11.58 7.37 5.94
C LYS A 181 13.00 6.98 5.52
N GLU A 182 13.99 7.85 5.64
CA GLU A 182 15.36 7.51 5.24
C GLU A 182 15.97 6.44 6.14
N GLU A 183 15.75 6.50 7.45
CA GLU A 183 16.18 5.44 8.38
C GLU A 183 15.54 4.08 8.02
N GLN A 184 14.23 4.07 7.70
CA GLN A 184 13.54 2.88 7.21
C GLN A 184 14.13 2.39 5.89
N ARG A 185 14.50 3.32 4.99
CA ARG A 185 15.10 3.01 3.70
C ARG A 185 16.44 2.30 3.88
N GLU A 186 17.33 2.83 4.72
CA GLU A 186 18.63 2.22 5.00
C GLU A 186 18.49 0.80 5.57
N LYS A 187 17.60 0.61 6.55
CA LYS A 187 17.27 -0.71 7.12
C LYS A 187 16.75 -1.66 6.04
N LEU A 188 15.87 -1.20 5.16
CA LEU A 188 15.34 -2.00 4.06
C LEU A 188 16.42 -2.41 3.07
N LEU A 189 17.34 -1.51 2.72
CA LEU A 189 18.43 -1.82 1.81
C LEU A 189 19.34 -2.93 2.38
N GLN A 190 19.62 -2.88 3.68
CA GLN A 190 20.38 -3.94 4.36
C GLN A 190 19.64 -5.28 4.28
N VAL A 191 18.36 -5.32 4.67
CA VAL A 191 17.57 -6.56 4.68
C VAL A 191 17.37 -7.12 3.26
N ILE A 192 17.15 -6.25 2.26
CA ILE A 192 17.03 -6.66 0.85
C ILE A 192 18.34 -7.25 0.33
N THR A 193 19.48 -6.70 0.76
CA THR A 193 20.81 -7.23 0.40
C THR A 193 21.01 -8.61 1.00
N ASP A 194 20.66 -8.79 2.28
CA ASP A 194 20.79 -10.07 2.99
C ASP A 194 19.79 -11.14 2.52
N TYR A 195 18.73 -10.72 1.82
CA TYR A 195 17.71 -11.60 1.24
C TYR A 195 18.17 -12.25 -0.09
N ASN A 196 19.23 -11.74 -0.72
CA ASN A 196 19.80 -12.27 -1.97
C ASN A 196 20.62 -13.53 -1.75
#